data_AF-A0A0P7VZH6-F1
#
_entry.id   AF-A0A0P7VZH6-F1
#
_cell.length_a   1.000
_cell.length_b   1.000
_cell.length_c   1.000
_cell.angle_alpha   90.00
_cell.angle_beta   90.00
_cell.angle_gamma   90.00
#
_symmetry.space_group_name_H-M   'P 1'
#
loop_
_entity.id
_entity.type
_entity.pdbx_description
1 polymer ?
#
loop_
_entity_poly.entity_id
_entity_poly.type
_entity_poly.pdbx_seq_one_letter_code
_entity_poly.pdbx_strand_id
1 'polypeptide(L)'
;PQVIRKIRGEPFSDVSGHLKLWCQFFNVLSDSIIMWFRNEEEIAEIKIRAGDESQVALAVVQASSRDCGVYSCSIKNEYGTDSTDYLLSEDILSEFFLKEDLEVGEEVEMTPLVFAKGLVEPGYWGNKLFGRVMSEELHVGKSSSRKISRMKVIYGLEPVFESGSMCILKVQSPIAYGAQEEKTLTEKNLDIIKQDCKIQNTVREYCKIFSAEVRTMENFGPAPEVMPLYLMYRPANAVPYATVEAYLKGLYVKYCVSDATGRLVMRTVSEVEQKCCAFQHWIHQWTNGNLLVTQLEGVDLKITNVAVVTKSK
;
A
#
# COMPACT_ATOMS: atom_id res chain seq x y z
N PRO A 1 -4.01 31.64 6.59
CA PRO A 1 -2.99 30.67 7.04
C PRO A 1 -1.60 31.13 6.62
N GLN A 2 -0.57 30.85 7.43
CA GLN A 2 0.83 31.24 7.16
C GLN A 2 1.79 30.12 7.55
N VAL A 3 2.86 29.92 6.77
CA VAL A 3 3.95 29.01 7.11
C VAL A 3 4.74 29.60 8.28
N ILE A 4 4.76 28.91 9.43
CA ILE A 4 5.61 29.28 10.57
C ILE A 4 6.90 28.47 10.59
N ARG A 5 6.85 27.22 10.13
CA ARG A 5 8.04 26.38 9.95
C ARG A 5 8.01 25.76 8.57
N LYS A 6 9.04 26.09 7.78
CA LYS A 6 9.32 25.43 6.50
C LYS A 6 9.55 23.93 6.69
N ILE A 7 9.39 23.17 5.60
CA ILE A 7 9.61 21.72 5.63
C ILE A 7 11.04 21.39 6.09
N ARG A 8 11.16 20.40 6.96
CA ARG A 8 12.42 19.81 7.43
C ARG A 8 12.36 18.30 7.34
N GLY A 9 13.48 17.69 7.04
CA GLY A 9 13.68 16.24 7.11
C GLY A 9 14.34 15.83 8.42
N GLU A 10 13.80 14.79 9.06
CA GLU A 10 14.38 14.15 10.25
C GLU A 10 14.27 12.63 10.08
N PRO A 11 15.33 11.86 10.34
CA PRO A 11 15.24 10.40 10.32
C PRO A 11 14.38 9.94 11.50
N PHE A 12 13.67 8.84 11.32
CA PHE A 12 13.03 8.20 12.48
C PHE A 12 14.10 7.60 13.39
N SER A 13 13.78 7.47 14.68
CA SER A 13 14.71 6.94 15.68
C SER A 13 14.95 5.44 15.56
N ASP A 14 14.11 4.72 14.84
CA ASP A 14 14.30 3.31 14.52
C ASP A 14 15.29 3.16 13.36
N VAL A 15 16.09 2.08 13.36
CA VAL A 15 17.13 1.82 12.35
C VAL A 15 16.52 1.37 11.01
N SER A 16 15.28 1.75 10.71
CA SER A 16 14.49 1.29 9.57
C SER A 16 14.74 2.09 8.28
N GLY A 17 15.55 3.15 8.35
CA GLY A 17 15.83 4.02 7.21
C GLY A 17 14.62 4.88 6.79
N HIS A 18 13.65 5.09 7.67
CA HIS A 18 12.50 5.95 7.38
C HIS A 18 12.86 7.42 7.56
N LEU A 19 12.27 8.29 6.74
CA LEU A 19 12.45 9.75 6.81
C LEU A 19 11.11 10.43 7.10
N LYS A 20 11.09 11.34 8.06
CA LYS A 20 9.96 12.22 8.37
C LYS A 20 10.21 13.59 7.76
N LEU A 21 9.39 13.99 6.79
CA LEU A 21 9.30 15.38 6.34
C LEU A 21 8.17 16.06 7.11
N TRP A 22 8.39 17.22 7.72
CA TRP A 22 7.33 17.91 8.46
C TRP A 22 7.43 19.42 8.34
N CYS A 23 6.28 20.10 8.44
CA CYS A 23 6.17 21.55 8.47
C CYS A 23 5.05 21.98 9.43
N GLN A 24 4.90 23.28 9.63
CA GLN A 24 3.87 23.82 10.52
C GLN A 24 3.32 25.13 9.97
N PHE A 25 2.01 25.28 10.11
CA PHE A 25 1.26 26.48 9.74
C PHE A 25 0.69 27.14 10.99
N PHE A 26 0.49 28.45 10.92
CA PHE A 26 -0.08 29.31 11.95
C PHE A 26 -1.24 30.12 11.36
N ASN A 27 -2.08 30.70 12.21
CA ASN A 27 -3.21 31.53 11.79
C ASN A 27 -4.20 30.76 10.89
N VAL A 28 -4.52 29.54 11.32
CA VAL A 28 -5.50 28.65 10.68
C VAL A 28 -6.89 29.04 11.17
N LEU A 29 -7.47 30.09 10.58
CA LEU A 29 -8.72 30.70 11.07
C LEU A 29 -10.01 29.96 10.68
N SER A 30 -9.93 29.04 9.72
CA SER A 30 -11.04 28.20 9.28
C SER A 30 -10.53 26.82 8.88
N ASP A 31 -11.46 25.87 8.71
CA ASP A 31 -11.17 24.53 8.22
C ASP A 31 -10.37 24.62 6.92
N SER A 32 -9.24 23.91 6.90
CA SER A 32 -8.24 24.02 5.85
C SER A 32 -7.89 22.64 5.30
N ILE A 33 -7.42 22.63 4.06
CA ILE A 33 -6.91 21.44 3.40
C ILE A 33 -5.40 21.62 3.24
N ILE A 34 -4.66 20.60 3.65
CA ILE A 34 -3.22 20.50 3.44
C ILE A 34 -2.95 19.50 2.33
N MET A 35 -2.18 19.92 1.33
CA MET A 35 -1.79 19.10 0.19
C MET A 35 -0.27 18.94 0.15
N TRP A 36 0.19 17.71 0.00
CA TRP A 36 1.58 17.36 -0.22
C TRP A 36 1.82 17.02 -1.68
N PHE A 37 2.94 17.52 -2.22
CA PHE A 37 3.38 17.29 -3.58
C PHE A 37 4.81 16.78 -3.60
N ARG A 38 5.14 15.97 -4.60
CA ARG A 38 6.51 15.62 -4.97
C ARG A 38 6.70 15.85 -6.46
N ASN A 39 7.63 16.74 -6.82
CA ASN A 39 7.85 17.16 -8.21
C ASN A 39 6.55 17.58 -8.90
N GLU A 40 5.75 18.41 -8.22
CA GLU A 40 4.44 18.93 -8.68
C GLU A 40 3.30 17.90 -8.75
N GLU A 41 3.57 16.61 -8.55
CA GLU A 41 2.53 15.58 -8.44
C GLU A 41 1.97 15.51 -7.02
N GLU A 42 0.64 15.54 -6.89
CA GLU A 42 -0.04 15.39 -5.60
C GLU A 42 0.16 13.96 -5.06
N ILE A 43 0.60 13.86 -3.80
CA ILE A 43 0.90 12.59 -3.14
C ILE A 43 0.08 12.33 -1.89
N ALA A 44 -0.49 13.36 -1.25
CA ALA A 44 -1.39 13.20 -0.11
C ALA A 44 -2.20 14.46 0.21
N GLU A 45 -3.38 14.26 0.79
CA GLU A 45 -4.25 15.30 1.34
C GLU A 45 -4.52 15.03 2.83
N ILE A 46 -4.54 16.09 3.65
CA ILE A 46 -4.95 16.06 5.06
C ILE A 46 -5.95 17.20 5.30
N LYS A 47 -7.03 16.92 6.04
CA LYS A 47 -7.99 17.96 6.48
C LYS A 47 -7.66 18.38 7.90
N ILE A 48 -7.65 19.68 8.14
CA ILE A 48 -7.39 20.25 9.47
C ILE A 48 -8.48 21.24 9.85
N ARG A 49 -8.79 21.33 11.13
CA ARG A 49 -9.84 22.21 11.65
C ARG A 49 -9.31 23.62 11.91
N ALA A 50 -10.23 24.57 11.98
CA ALA A 50 -9.94 25.91 12.48
C ALA A 50 -9.23 25.84 13.85
N GLY A 51 -8.12 26.57 13.98
CA GLY A 51 -7.29 26.62 15.19
C GLY A 51 -6.26 25.50 15.32
N ASP A 52 -6.24 24.51 14.43
CA ASP A 52 -5.22 23.46 14.46
C ASP A 52 -3.91 23.94 13.85
N GLU A 53 -2.97 24.28 14.74
CA GLU A 53 -1.62 24.74 14.40
C GLU A 53 -0.57 23.66 14.70
N SER A 54 -0.98 22.40 14.84
CA SER A 54 -0.05 21.30 15.08
C SER A 54 0.83 20.99 13.85
N GLN A 55 1.88 20.20 14.05
CA GLN A 55 2.74 19.80 12.95
C GLN A 55 2.02 18.83 12.01
N VAL A 56 2.21 19.04 10.72
CA VAL A 56 1.87 18.06 9.69
C VAL A 56 3.13 17.41 9.15
N ALA A 57 3.04 16.12 8.89
CA ALA A 57 4.17 15.29 8.54
C ALA A 57 3.85 14.31 7.41
N LEU A 58 4.91 13.88 6.74
CA LEU A 58 4.93 12.91 5.67
C LEU A 58 6.04 11.91 5.96
N ALA A 59 5.67 10.65 6.20
CA ALA A 59 6.61 9.56 6.37
C ALA A 59 6.99 8.98 5.01
N VAL A 60 8.27 9.07 4.65
CA VAL A 60 8.89 8.38 3.51
C VAL A 60 9.53 7.10 4.03
N VAL A 61 8.92 5.97 3.73
CA VAL A 61 9.35 4.65 4.25
C VAL A 61 10.60 4.21 3.49
N GLN A 62 11.62 3.73 4.20
CA GLN A 62 12.88 3.22 3.61
C GLN A 62 13.38 4.15 2.48
N ALA A 63 13.69 5.38 2.88
CA ALA A 63 14.05 6.46 1.98
C ALA A 63 15.29 6.06 1.16
N SER A 64 15.21 6.25 -0.15
CA SER A 64 16.30 5.95 -1.09
C SER A 64 16.39 7.03 -2.16
N SER A 65 17.39 6.94 -3.03
CA SER A 65 17.57 7.89 -4.14
C SER A 65 16.33 8.02 -5.04
N ARG A 66 15.46 7.00 -5.08
CA ARG A 66 14.19 7.03 -5.81
C ARG A 66 13.14 7.98 -5.21
N ASP A 67 13.32 8.38 -3.96
CA ASP A 67 12.44 9.31 -3.27
C ASP A 67 12.95 10.75 -3.34
N CYS A 68 14.14 10.99 -3.89
CA CYS A 68 14.67 12.33 -4.10
C CYS A 68 13.75 13.16 -4.99
N GLY A 69 13.70 14.45 -4.72
CA GLY A 69 12.85 15.39 -5.43
C GLY A 69 12.50 16.62 -4.60
N VAL A 70 11.72 17.50 -5.20
CA VAL A 70 11.20 18.69 -4.53
C VAL A 70 9.87 18.32 -3.87
N TYR A 71 9.85 18.31 -2.56
CA TYR A 71 8.64 18.14 -1.77
C TYR A 71 8.04 19.51 -1.48
N SER A 72 6.74 19.66 -1.70
CA SER A 72 6.01 20.88 -1.35
C SER A 72 4.81 20.54 -0.47
N CYS A 73 4.53 21.40 0.50
CA CYS A 73 3.37 21.31 1.36
C CYS A 73 2.64 22.65 1.32
N SER A 74 1.35 22.61 0.99
CA SER A 74 0.51 23.80 0.88
C SER A 74 -0.70 23.67 1.79
N ILE A 75 -1.12 24.78 2.38
CA ILE A 75 -2.36 24.91 3.15
C ILE A 75 -3.30 25.84 2.40
N LYS A 76 -4.57 25.46 2.27
CA LYS A 76 -5.60 26.24 1.59
C LYS A 76 -6.87 26.32 2.43
N ASN A 77 -7.41 27.54 2.55
CA ASN A 77 -8.73 27.81 3.09
C ASN A 77 -9.38 29.02 2.40
N GLU A 78 -10.53 29.48 2.91
CA GLU A 78 -11.27 30.62 2.36
C GLU A 78 -10.48 31.94 2.39
N TYR A 79 -9.52 32.08 3.31
CA TYR A 79 -8.70 33.29 3.47
C TYR A 79 -7.46 33.30 2.59
N GLY A 80 -7.15 32.19 1.92
CA GLY A 80 -6.05 32.11 0.95
C GLY A 80 -5.26 30.81 1.02
N THR A 81 -4.06 30.86 0.46
CA THR A 81 -3.14 29.72 0.35
C THR A 81 -1.74 30.17 0.73
N ASP A 82 -1.02 29.31 1.43
CA ASP A 82 0.41 29.47 1.67
C ASP A 82 1.12 28.13 1.50
N SER A 83 2.41 28.15 1.19
CA SER A 83 3.16 26.94 0.84
C SER A 83 4.63 27.03 1.18
N THR A 84 5.23 25.87 1.40
CA THR A 84 6.68 25.72 1.59
C THR A 84 7.18 24.50 0.82
N ASP A 85 8.43 24.58 0.39
CA ASP A 85 9.12 23.52 -0.33
C ASP A 85 10.39 23.05 0.41
N TYR A 86 10.88 21.87 0.01
CA TYR A 86 12.12 21.27 0.48
C TYR A 86 12.68 20.33 -0.59
N LEU A 87 13.95 20.54 -0.95
CA LEU A 87 14.68 19.65 -1.86
C LEU A 87 15.29 18.49 -1.05
N LEU A 88 14.79 17.28 -1.29
CA LEU A 88 15.43 16.06 -0.80
C LEU A 88 16.43 15.57 -1.86
N SER A 89 17.73 15.80 -1.63
CA SER A 89 18.82 15.34 -2.50
C SER A 89 19.43 14.03 -1.99
N GLU A 90 20.20 13.36 -2.85
CA GLU A 90 20.96 12.17 -2.46
C GLU A 90 22.00 12.47 -1.37
N ASP A 91 22.63 13.65 -1.42
CA ASP A 91 23.58 14.10 -0.39
C ASP A 91 22.89 14.19 0.98
N ILE A 92 21.72 14.83 1.04
CA ILE A 92 20.91 14.94 2.26
C ILE A 92 20.50 13.55 2.77
N LEU A 93 20.12 12.62 1.88
CA LEU A 93 19.80 11.25 2.29
C LEU A 93 21.02 10.53 2.88
N SER A 94 22.21 10.74 2.32
CA SER A 94 23.44 10.13 2.82
C SER A 94 23.85 10.66 4.19
N GLU A 95 23.51 11.92 4.51
CA GLU A 95 23.69 12.49 5.86
C GLU A 95 22.77 11.83 6.89
N PHE A 96 21.55 11.45 6.48
CA PHE A 96 20.59 10.80 7.38
C PHE A 96 20.88 9.34 7.64
N PHE A 97 21.47 8.63 6.67
CA PHE A 97 21.64 7.18 6.73
C PHE A 97 23.09 6.76 6.45
N LEU A 98 23.84 6.49 7.52
CA LEU A 98 25.08 5.72 7.42
C LEU A 98 24.70 4.25 7.23
N LYS A 99 25.12 3.64 6.10
CA LYS A 99 24.85 2.23 5.79
C LYS A 99 25.49 1.31 6.84
N GLU A 100 24.71 0.85 7.81
CA GLU A 100 24.99 -0.39 8.52
C GLU A 100 24.03 -1.45 8.02
N ASP A 101 24.47 -2.19 6.99
CA ASP A 101 23.80 -3.40 6.52
C ASP A 101 24.04 -4.52 7.56
N LEU A 102 23.33 -4.44 8.70
CA LEU A 102 23.22 -5.59 9.58
C LEU A 102 22.09 -6.48 9.03
N GLU A 103 22.47 -7.65 8.51
CA GLU A 103 21.57 -8.77 8.18
C GLU A 103 20.91 -9.33 9.45
N VAL A 104 20.11 -8.51 10.14
CA VAL A 104 19.40 -8.91 11.34
C VAL A 104 18.02 -9.36 10.92
N GLY A 105 17.73 -10.64 11.15
CA GLY A 105 16.37 -11.16 11.01
C GLY A 105 15.43 -10.44 11.98
N GLU A 106 14.27 -10.06 11.50
CA GLU A 106 13.24 -9.30 12.19
C GLU A 106 12.14 -10.21 12.74
N GLU A 107 11.74 -10.01 13.99
CA GLU A 107 10.58 -10.68 14.61
C GLU A 107 9.28 -10.02 14.12
N VAL A 108 8.31 -10.83 13.72
CA VAL A 108 7.08 -10.38 13.07
C VAL A 108 5.84 -11.14 13.57
N GLU A 109 4.70 -10.46 13.52
CA GLU A 109 3.40 -11.09 13.70
C GLU A 109 2.63 -11.05 12.38
N MET A 110 2.18 -12.19 11.88
CA MET A 110 1.36 -12.29 10.67
C MET A 110 -0.06 -12.70 11.03
N THR A 111 -1.05 -12.01 10.46
CA THR A 111 -2.47 -12.26 10.71
C THR A 111 -3.22 -12.43 9.38
N PRO A 112 -3.87 -13.59 9.15
CA PRO A 112 -4.71 -13.81 7.97
C PRO A 112 -6.08 -13.16 8.14
N LEU A 113 -6.67 -12.72 7.03
CA LEU A 113 -8.09 -12.38 6.96
C LEU A 113 -8.89 -13.62 6.51
N VAL A 114 -9.82 -14.07 7.36
CA VAL A 114 -10.54 -15.34 7.19
C VAL A 114 -12.00 -15.08 6.82
N PHE A 115 -12.48 -15.80 5.81
CA PHE A 115 -13.87 -15.80 5.34
C PHE A 115 -14.50 -17.19 5.57
N ALA A 116 -14.90 -17.48 6.82
CA ALA A 116 -15.37 -18.82 7.21
C ALA A 116 -16.61 -19.31 6.44
N LYS A 117 -17.48 -18.38 6.01
CA LYS A 117 -18.67 -18.67 5.19
C LYS A 117 -18.65 -17.92 3.86
N GLY A 118 -17.46 -17.75 3.26
CA GLY A 118 -17.29 -16.97 2.04
C GLY A 118 -17.77 -15.53 2.22
N LEU A 119 -18.47 -15.00 1.21
CA LEU A 119 -18.94 -13.61 1.17
C LEU A 119 -20.27 -13.35 1.90
N VAL A 120 -20.84 -14.37 2.56
CA VAL A 120 -22.11 -14.23 3.31
C VAL A 120 -21.92 -13.43 4.59
N GLU A 121 -20.76 -13.56 5.22
CA GLU A 121 -20.38 -12.84 6.45
C GLU A 121 -19.14 -11.98 6.19
N PRO A 122 -18.97 -10.84 6.90
CA PRO A 122 -17.74 -10.08 6.81
C PRO A 122 -16.56 -10.93 7.30
N GLY A 123 -15.45 -10.88 6.58
CA GLY A 123 -14.22 -11.53 7.01
C GLY A 123 -13.73 -11.01 8.36
N TYR A 124 -13.11 -11.88 9.15
CA TYR A 124 -12.53 -11.53 10.44
C TYR A 124 -11.04 -11.87 10.47
N TRP A 125 -10.29 -11.19 11.34
CA TRP A 125 -8.86 -11.44 11.52
C TRP A 125 -8.66 -12.74 12.30
N GLY A 126 -7.94 -13.70 11.69
CA GLY A 126 -7.67 -15.00 12.27
C GLY A 126 -6.59 -14.97 13.35
N ASN A 127 -6.10 -16.16 13.72
CA ASN A 127 -5.04 -16.30 14.70
C ASN A 127 -3.72 -15.70 14.20
N LYS A 128 -2.98 -15.07 15.11
CA LYS A 128 -1.66 -14.54 14.83
C LYS A 128 -0.64 -15.67 14.74
N LEU A 129 0.24 -15.58 13.74
CA LEU A 129 1.44 -16.39 13.60
C LEU A 129 2.63 -15.51 13.97
N PHE A 130 3.49 -16.01 14.85
CA PHE A 130 4.67 -15.29 15.33
C PHE A 130 5.89 -15.95 14.73
N GLY A 131 6.67 -15.18 13.99
CA GLY A 131 7.79 -15.73 13.25
C GLY A 131 8.91 -14.73 13.07
N ARG A 132 9.93 -15.18 12.36
CA ARG A 132 11.09 -14.36 12.03
C ARG A 132 11.32 -14.35 10.52
N VAL A 133 11.59 -13.18 9.99
CA VAL A 133 11.87 -12.97 8.56
C VAL A 133 13.19 -12.25 8.38
N MET A 134 13.81 -12.41 7.22
CA MET A 134 15.05 -11.72 6.87
C MET A 134 14.87 -11.03 5.53
N SER A 135 15.24 -9.76 5.45
CA SER A 135 15.21 -9.01 4.18
C SER A 135 16.35 -9.48 3.28
N GLU A 136 16.05 -9.84 2.03
CA GLU A 136 17.08 -10.20 1.03
C GLU A 136 17.30 -9.07 0.02
N GLU A 137 16.22 -8.48 -0.49
CA GLU A 137 16.28 -7.42 -1.49
C GLU A 137 15.29 -6.31 -1.17
N LEU A 138 15.78 -5.08 -1.09
CA LEU A 138 14.96 -3.89 -0.93
C LEU A 138 14.60 -3.29 -2.30
N HIS A 139 13.39 -2.75 -2.41
CA HIS A 139 12.86 -2.02 -3.57
C HIS A 139 12.70 -2.86 -4.86
N VAL A 140 12.16 -4.07 -4.70
CA VAL A 140 11.79 -5.01 -5.79
C VAL A 140 10.57 -4.46 -6.54
N GLY A 141 10.80 -3.57 -7.49
CA GLY A 141 9.78 -3.02 -8.39
C GLY A 141 9.76 -1.50 -8.50
N LYS A 142 8.98 -1.00 -9.47
CA LYS A 142 8.74 0.43 -9.71
C LYS A 142 7.31 0.77 -9.27
N SER A 143 7.09 0.91 -7.98
CA SER A 143 5.88 1.53 -7.45
C SER A 143 6.26 2.84 -6.77
N SER A 144 5.64 3.95 -7.20
CA SER A 144 5.84 5.27 -6.58
C SER A 144 5.15 5.39 -5.23
N SER A 145 4.14 4.55 -4.97
CA SER A 145 3.27 4.61 -3.78
C SER A 145 3.53 3.49 -2.77
N ARG A 146 4.38 2.50 -3.09
CA ARG A 146 4.69 1.37 -2.20
C ARG A 146 6.16 1.00 -2.25
N LYS A 147 6.72 0.70 -1.09
CA LYS A 147 8.03 0.04 -0.93
C LYS A 147 7.80 -1.46 -0.92
N ILE A 148 8.53 -2.17 -1.77
CA ILE A 148 8.40 -3.61 -1.96
C ILE A 148 9.73 -4.24 -1.63
N SER A 149 9.72 -5.24 -0.76
CA SER A 149 10.94 -5.95 -0.33
C SER A 149 10.72 -7.45 -0.42
N ARG A 150 11.74 -8.17 -0.89
CA ARG A 150 11.75 -9.64 -0.84
C ARG A 150 12.31 -10.08 0.51
N MET A 151 11.54 -10.91 1.18
CA MET A 151 11.90 -11.44 2.50
C MET A 151 11.98 -12.97 2.42
N LYS A 152 12.89 -13.55 3.20
CA LYS A 152 12.96 -14.98 3.46
C LYS A 152 12.37 -15.28 4.83
N VAL A 153 11.45 -16.24 4.89
CA VAL A 153 10.89 -16.73 6.15
C VAL A 153 11.91 -17.63 6.83
N ILE A 154 12.23 -17.36 8.09
CA ILE A 154 13.18 -18.15 8.87
C ILE A 154 12.45 -19.23 9.67
N TYR A 155 11.38 -18.87 10.39
CA TYR A 155 10.49 -19.81 11.10
C TYR A 155 9.17 -19.13 11.51
N GLY A 156 8.18 -19.92 11.94
CA GLY A 156 7.04 -19.49 12.76
C GLY A 156 5.83 -18.98 11.99
N LEU A 157 5.89 -19.03 10.66
CA LEU A 157 4.79 -18.62 9.77
C LEU A 157 4.08 -19.80 9.09
N GLU A 158 4.40 -21.03 9.50
CA GLU A 158 3.69 -22.24 9.10
C GLU A 158 2.23 -22.23 9.59
N PRO A 159 1.28 -22.84 8.86
CA PRO A 159 1.46 -23.55 7.58
C PRO A 159 1.41 -22.63 6.36
N VAL A 160 1.34 -21.30 6.55
CA VAL A 160 1.16 -20.35 5.44
C VAL A 160 2.44 -20.20 4.64
N PHE A 161 3.58 -20.08 5.32
CA PHE A 161 4.91 -20.06 4.71
C PHE A 161 5.80 -21.07 5.42
N GLU A 162 6.36 -22.02 4.66
CA GLU A 162 7.38 -22.93 5.16
C GLU A 162 8.69 -22.18 5.41
N SER A 163 9.43 -22.55 6.45
CA SER A 163 10.81 -22.09 6.66
C SER A 163 11.65 -22.17 5.37
N GLY A 164 12.35 -21.07 5.08
CA GLY A 164 13.15 -20.90 3.86
C GLY A 164 12.38 -20.35 2.66
N SER A 165 11.05 -20.28 2.71
CA SER A 165 10.22 -19.74 1.63
C SER A 165 10.42 -18.23 1.45
N MET A 166 10.28 -17.78 0.20
CA MET A 166 10.30 -16.36 -0.14
C MET A 166 8.90 -15.76 -0.12
N CYS A 167 8.80 -14.58 0.49
CA CYS A 167 7.60 -13.76 0.48
C CYS A 167 7.93 -12.32 0.05
N ILE A 168 6.90 -11.60 -0.36
CA ILE A 168 6.97 -10.18 -0.72
C ILE A 168 6.28 -9.38 0.37
N LEU A 169 7.02 -8.45 0.95
CA LEU A 169 6.54 -7.45 1.89
C LEU A 169 6.27 -6.15 1.14
N LYS A 170 5.12 -5.51 1.39
CA LYS A 170 4.78 -4.21 0.83
C LYS A 170 4.36 -3.24 1.93
N VAL A 171 4.94 -2.06 1.90
CA VAL A 171 4.63 -0.95 2.82
C VAL A 171 4.23 0.26 1.99
N GLN A 172 3.12 0.91 2.36
CA GLN A 172 2.70 2.14 1.70
C GLN A 172 3.74 3.25 1.95
N SER A 173 4.09 4.00 0.92
CA SER A 173 4.98 5.16 1.03
C SER A 173 4.72 6.15 -0.10
N PRO A 174 4.59 7.46 0.18
CA PRO A 174 4.65 8.07 1.51
C PRO A 174 3.33 7.93 2.29
N ILE A 175 3.35 8.25 3.59
CA ILE A 175 2.15 8.29 4.46
C ILE A 175 2.06 9.66 5.13
N ALA A 176 1.01 10.42 4.86
CA ALA A 176 0.80 11.74 5.46
C ALA A 176 0.00 11.64 6.77
N TYR A 177 0.46 12.31 7.81
CA TYR A 177 -0.07 12.23 9.18
C TYR A 177 0.20 13.52 9.98
N GLY A 178 -0.28 13.58 11.23
CA GLY A 178 -0.30 14.82 12.02
C GLY A 178 -1.58 15.62 11.79
N ALA A 179 -1.74 16.75 12.48
CA ALA A 179 -3.02 17.38 12.89
C ALA A 179 -3.57 16.83 14.23
N GLN A 180 -4.26 17.66 15.03
CA GLN A 180 -4.73 17.32 16.38
C GLN A 180 -5.75 16.16 16.41
N GLU A 181 -6.58 16.06 15.38
CA GLU A 181 -7.68 15.08 15.30
C GLU A 181 -7.42 13.96 14.28
N GLU A 182 -6.26 14.00 13.63
CA GLU A 182 -5.87 12.98 12.67
C GLU A 182 -5.24 11.77 13.37
N LYS A 183 -5.41 10.62 12.73
CA LYS A 183 -4.81 9.37 13.19
C LYS A 183 -3.29 9.49 13.24
N THR A 184 -2.69 8.86 14.24
CA THR A 184 -1.24 8.70 14.31
C THR A 184 -0.71 7.98 13.07
N LEU A 185 0.60 8.10 12.79
CA LEU A 185 1.24 7.38 11.68
C LEU A 185 0.93 5.87 11.74
N THR A 186 1.02 5.28 12.93
CA THR A 186 0.77 3.86 13.17
C THR A 186 -0.67 3.46 12.87
N GLU A 187 -1.65 4.27 13.29
CA GLU A 187 -3.07 4.01 13.03
C GLU A 187 -3.42 4.17 11.54
N LYS A 188 -2.91 5.22 10.87
CA LYS A 188 -3.08 5.39 9.41
C LYS A 188 -2.46 4.23 8.65
N ASN A 189 -1.25 3.85 9.02
CA ASN A 189 -0.56 2.71 8.44
C ASN A 189 -1.39 1.42 8.63
N LEU A 190 -1.92 1.17 9.82
CA LEU A 190 -2.79 0.01 10.07
C LEU A 190 -4.04 0.01 9.19
N ASP A 191 -4.73 1.14 9.08
CA ASP A 191 -5.97 1.23 8.30
C ASP A 191 -5.75 0.99 6.81
N ILE A 192 -4.67 1.54 6.25
CA ILE A 192 -4.29 1.31 4.85
C ILE A 192 -4.06 -0.18 4.61
N ILE A 193 -3.27 -0.84 5.46
CA ILE A 193 -2.93 -2.25 5.33
C ILE A 193 -4.16 -3.15 5.53
N LYS A 194 -5.04 -2.82 6.48
CA LYS A 194 -6.32 -3.53 6.67
C LYS A 194 -7.20 -3.42 5.44
N GLN A 195 -7.29 -2.24 4.84
CA GLN A 195 -8.09 -2.01 3.64
C GLN A 195 -7.53 -2.78 2.44
N ASP A 196 -6.21 -2.76 2.23
CA ASP A 196 -5.55 -3.54 1.18
C ASP A 196 -5.82 -5.04 1.31
N CYS A 197 -5.65 -5.59 2.52
CA CYS A 197 -5.97 -6.99 2.82
C CYS A 197 -7.45 -7.30 2.58
N LYS A 198 -8.35 -6.39 2.95
CA LYS A 198 -9.79 -6.57 2.75
C LYS A 198 -10.13 -6.61 1.26
N ILE A 199 -9.61 -5.68 0.46
CA ILE A 199 -9.88 -5.61 -0.98
C ILE A 199 -9.40 -6.90 -1.66
N GLN A 200 -8.12 -7.25 -1.54
CA GLN A 200 -7.57 -8.40 -2.26
C GLN A 200 -8.22 -9.71 -1.84
N ASN A 201 -8.43 -9.93 -0.53
CA ASN A 201 -9.06 -11.18 -0.08
C ASN A 201 -10.56 -11.24 -0.38
N THR A 202 -11.28 -10.12 -0.42
CA THR A 202 -12.69 -10.11 -0.87
C THR A 202 -12.77 -10.49 -2.35
N VAL A 203 -11.92 -9.90 -3.21
CA VAL A 203 -11.85 -10.27 -4.63
C VAL A 203 -11.40 -11.72 -4.80
N ARG A 204 -10.53 -12.23 -3.92
CA ARG A 204 -10.18 -13.65 -3.88
C ARG A 204 -11.38 -14.55 -3.61
N GLU A 205 -12.26 -14.22 -2.68
CA GLU A 205 -13.47 -15.02 -2.46
C GLU A 205 -14.41 -15.00 -3.68
N TYR A 206 -14.56 -13.86 -4.35
CA TYR A 206 -15.26 -13.81 -5.64
C TYR A 206 -14.59 -14.69 -6.70
N CYS A 207 -13.26 -14.69 -6.74
CA CYS A 207 -12.48 -15.49 -7.68
C CYS A 207 -12.68 -17.00 -7.48
N LYS A 208 -12.88 -17.45 -6.23
CA LYS A 208 -13.22 -18.85 -5.95
C LYS A 208 -14.59 -19.23 -6.49
N ILE A 209 -15.58 -18.36 -6.36
CA ILE A 209 -16.93 -18.59 -6.89
C ILE A 209 -16.86 -18.65 -8.43
N PHE A 210 -16.22 -17.66 -9.04
CA PHE A 210 -15.98 -17.65 -10.49
C PHE A 210 -15.29 -18.93 -10.98
N SER A 211 -14.23 -19.34 -10.29
CA SER A 211 -13.48 -20.57 -10.60
C SER A 211 -14.34 -21.83 -10.50
N ALA A 212 -15.30 -21.88 -9.58
CA ALA A 212 -16.24 -22.98 -9.45
C ALA A 212 -17.25 -23.01 -10.61
N GLU A 213 -17.75 -21.84 -11.04
CA GLU A 213 -18.68 -21.73 -12.17
C GLU A 213 -18.02 -22.14 -13.49
N VAL A 214 -16.86 -21.56 -13.80
CA VAL A 214 -16.18 -21.83 -15.08
C VAL A 214 -15.61 -23.24 -15.18
N ARG A 215 -15.42 -23.93 -14.05
CA ARG A 215 -15.03 -25.35 -14.04
C ARG A 215 -16.06 -26.25 -14.74
N THR A 216 -17.32 -25.84 -14.76
CA THR A 216 -18.39 -26.58 -15.46
C THR A 216 -18.41 -26.33 -16.97
N MET A 217 -17.59 -25.40 -17.46
CA MET A 217 -17.48 -25.05 -18.88
C MET A 217 -16.28 -25.77 -19.50
N GLU A 218 -16.52 -26.70 -20.42
CA GLU A 218 -15.48 -27.58 -20.99
C GLU A 218 -14.30 -26.81 -21.62
N ASN A 219 -14.55 -25.64 -22.21
CA ASN A 219 -13.55 -24.92 -23.00
C ASN A 219 -12.88 -23.74 -22.25
N PHE A 220 -13.19 -23.50 -20.98
CA PHE A 220 -12.60 -22.37 -20.24
C PHE A 220 -11.17 -22.67 -19.77
N GLY A 221 -10.88 -23.93 -19.49
CA GLY A 221 -9.59 -24.35 -18.94
C GLY A 221 -9.35 -23.81 -17.52
N PRO A 222 -8.08 -23.60 -17.11
CA PRO A 222 -7.75 -23.14 -15.76
C PRO A 222 -8.15 -21.68 -15.54
N ALA A 223 -8.79 -21.40 -14.41
CA ALA A 223 -9.22 -20.07 -14.02
C ALA A 223 -8.09 -19.27 -13.34
N PRO A 224 -8.16 -17.93 -13.36
CA PRO A 224 -7.30 -17.09 -12.53
C PRO A 224 -7.46 -17.43 -11.04
N GLU A 225 -6.39 -17.27 -10.27
CA GLU A 225 -6.37 -17.43 -8.81
C GLU A 225 -5.82 -16.15 -8.19
N VAL A 226 -6.62 -15.45 -7.40
CA VAL A 226 -6.14 -14.32 -6.60
C VAL A 226 -5.45 -14.85 -5.35
N MET A 227 -4.20 -14.43 -5.16
CA MET A 227 -3.37 -14.84 -4.04
C MET A 227 -3.86 -14.20 -2.73
N PRO A 228 -3.81 -14.94 -1.61
CA PRO A 228 -4.14 -14.37 -0.30
C PRO A 228 -3.14 -13.29 0.08
N LEU A 229 -3.65 -12.24 0.75
CA LEU A 229 -2.85 -11.14 1.28
C LEU A 229 -2.97 -11.13 2.80
N TYR A 230 -1.83 -11.11 3.50
CA TYR A 230 -1.79 -11.18 4.96
C TYR A 230 -1.33 -9.84 5.54
N LEU A 231 -1.82 -9.52 6.74
CA LEU A 231 -1.34 -8.37 7.51
C LEU A 231 -0.10 -8.81 8.30
N MET A 232 0.98 -8.05 8.20
CA MET A 232 2.19 -8.27 8.99
C MET A 232 2.47 -7.06 9.89
N TYR A 233 2.71 -7.31 11.17
CA TYR A 233 3.13 -6.35 12.17
C TYR A 233 4.61 -6.57 12.53
N ARG A 234 5.34 -5.46 12.58
CA ARG A 234 6.80 -5.37 12.63
C ARG A 234 7.22 -4.44 13.76
N PRO A 235 7.28 -4.92 15.02
CA PRO A 235 7.41 -4.07 16.21
C PRO A 235 8.70 -3.24 16.27
N ALA A 236 9.76 -3.64 15.55
CA ALA A 236 11.02 -2.90 15.49
C ALA A 236 10.99 -1.70 14.51
N ASN A 237 9.88 -1.49 13.79
CA ASN A 237 9.72 -0.44 12.78
C ASN A 237 8.71 0.63 13.26
N ALA A 238 9.00 1.90 12.98
CA ALA A 238 8.13 3.05 13.23
C ALA A 238 6.93 3.09 12.28
N VAL A 239 7.03 2.40 11.12
CA VAL A 239 5.91 2.09 10.23
C VAL A 239 5.69 0.58 10.26
N PRO A 240 5.01 0.07 11.31
CA PRO A 240 5.09 -1.34 11.68
C PRO A 240 4.17 -2.25 10.88
N TYR A 241 3.16 -1.73 10.19
CA TYR A 241 2.22 -2.55 9.43
C TYR A 241 2.57 -2.61 7.95
N ALA A 242 2.52 -3.81 7.41
CA ALA A 242 2.80 -4.12 6.02
C ALA A 242 1.85 -5.21 5.53
N THR A 243 1.68 -5.33 4.21
CA THR A 243 1.08 -6.52 3.62
C THR A 243 2.17 -7.52 3.27
N VAL A 244 1.92 -8.81 3.46
CA VAL A 244 2.81 -9.89 3.00
C VAL A 244 2.05 -10.88 2.13
N GLU A 245 2.72 -11.39 1.10
CA GLU A 245 2.18 -12.43 0.21
C GLU A 245 3.30 -13.33 -0.33
N ALA A 246 2.92 -14.43 -0.98
CA ALA A 246 3.89 -15.35 -1.57
C ALA A 246 4.64 -14.70 -2.75
N TYR A 247 5.94 -14.99 -2.85
CA TYR A 247 6.73 -14.59 -4.00
C TYR A 247 6.33 -15.38 -5.26
N LEU A 248 5.99 -14.66 -6.33
CA LEU A 248 5.66 -15.24 -7.62
C LEU A 248 6.89 -15.25 -8.53
N LYS A 249 7.34 -16.45 -8.91
CA LYS A 249 8.44 -16.63 -9.87
C LYS A 249 7.91 -16.55 -11.29
N GLY A 250 8.46 -15.66 -12.12
CA GLY A 250 8.15 -15.56 -13.54
C GLY A 250 8.01 -14.11 -14.02
N LEU A 251 7.42 -13.93 -15.20
CA LEU A 251 7.20 -12.61 -15.78
C LEU A 251 6.01 -11.93 -15.11
N TYR A 252 6.27 -10.81 -14.44
CA TYR A 252 5.23 -9.99 -13.83
C TYR A 252 4.53 -9.13 -14.88
N VAL A 253 3.21 -9.32 -15.05
CA VAL A 253 2.40 -8.65 -16.06
C VAL A 253 1.23 -7.91 -15.41
N LYS A 254 0.91 -6.74 -15.96
CA LYS A 254 -0.27 -5.95 -15.59
C LYS A 254 -1.39 -6.21 -16.61
N TYR A 255 -2.36 -7.03 -16.23
CA TYR A 255 -3.43 -7.49 -17.13
C TYR A 255 -4.56 -6.46 -17.27
N CYS A 256 -4.84 -5.73 -16.18
CA CYS A 256 -5.82 -4.66 -16.12
C CYS A 256 -5.24 -3.51 -15.30
N VAL A 257 -5.29 -2.29 -15.83
CA VAL A 257 -4.92 -1.06 -15.12
C VAL A 257 -5.82 0.10 -15.54
N SER A 258 -5.99 1.08 -14.65
CA SER A 258 -6.58 2.37 -15.00
C SER A 258 -5.49 3.32 -15.49
N ASP A 259 -5.74 4.06 -16.57
CA ASP A 259 -4.87 5.16 -16.98
C ASP A 259 -5.09 6.41 -16.11
N ALA A 260 -4.29 7.45 -16.36
CA ALA A 260 -4.37 8.73 -15.63
C ALA A 260 -5.73 9.45 -15.78
N THR A 261 -6.54 9.07 -16.78
CA THR A 261 -7.90 9.61 -17.00
C THR A 261 -8.98 8.76 -16.32
N GLY A 262 -8.59 7.69 -15.62
CA GLY A 262 -9.50 6.73 -14.99
C GLY A 262 -10.13 5.73 -15.96
N ARG A 263 -9.66 5.66 -17.21
CA ARG A 263 -10.14 4.68 -18.19
C ARG A 263 -9.42 3.35 -17.99
N LEU A 264 -10.16 2.25 -18.08
CA LEU A 264 -9.59 0.91 -18.03
C LEU A 264 -8.86 0.61 -19.34
N VAL A 265 -7.58 0.27 -19.22
CA VAL A 265 -6.73 -0.16 -20.33
C VAL A 265 -6.58 -1.67 -20.27
N MET A 266 -7.12 -2.35 -21.29
CA MET A 266 -7.03 -3.79 -21.49
C MET A 266 -6.43 -4.04 -22.88
N ARG A 267 -5.52 -5.00 -23.01
CA ARG A 267 -4.90 -5.30 -24.32
C ARG A 267 -5.39 -6.60 -24.96
N THR A 268 -6.05 -7.50 -24.23
CA THR A 268 -6.68 -8.76 -24.71
C THR A 268 -5.84 -9.56 -25.71
N VAL A 269 -4.50 -9.49 -25.61
CA VAL A 269 -3.57 -10.11 -26.57
C VAL A 269 -3.24 -11.55 -26.15
N SER A 270 -3.35 -11.82 -24.85
CA SER A 270 -3.11 -13.14 -24.25
C SER A 270 -4.37 -13.78 -23.68
N GLU A 271 -4.37 -15.11 -23.58
CA GLU A 271 -5.44 -15.88 -22.95
C GLU A 271 -5.66 -15.46 -21.48
N VAL A 272 -4.57 -15.20 -20.75
CA VAL A 272 -4.64 -14.77 -19.35
C VAL A 272 -5.32 -13.41 -19.23
N GLU A 273 -5.03 -12.46 -20.12
CA GLU A 273 -5.72 -11.16 -20.15
C GLU A 273 -7.22 -11.34 -20.44
N GLN A 274 -7.59 -12.20 -21.40
CA GLN A 274 -8.99 -12.49 -21.71
C GLN A 274 -9.72 -13.11 -20.51
N LYS A 275 -9.06 -14.01 -19.77
CA LYS A 275 -9.60 -14.58 -18.52
C LYS A 275 -9.75 -13.53 -17.42
N CYS A 276 -8.81 -12.60 -17.30
CA CYS A 276 -8.91 -11.46 -16.38
C CYS A 276 -10.07 -10.52 -16.76
N CYS A 277 -10.27 -10.23 -18.06
CA CYS A 277 -11.43 -9.49 -18.56
C CYS A 277 -12.74 -10.20 -18.18
N ALA A 278 -12.83 -11.51 -18.46
CA ALA A 278 -14.01 -12.29 -18.15
C ALA A 278 -14.33 -12.27 -16.66
N PHE A 279 -13.31 -12.42 -15.80
CA PHE A 279 -13.47 -12.34 -14.35
C PHE A 279 -13.92 -10.94 -13.88
N GLN A 280 -13.33 -9.87 -14.41
CA GLN A 280 -13.73 -8.49 -14.10
C GLN A 280 -15.20 -8.23 -14.48
N HIS A 281 -15.59 -8.62 -15.70
CA HIS A 281 -16.98 -8.50 -16.16
C HIS A 281 -17.93 -9.33 -15.30
N TRP A 282 -17.54 -10.56 -14.98
CA TRP A 282 -18.31 -11.45 -14.13
C TRP A 282 -18.55 -10.83 -12.74
N ILE A 283 -17.53 -10.29 -12.07
CA ILE A 283 -17.72 -9.66 -10.75
C ILE A 283 -18.65 -8.45 -10.85
N HIS A 284 -18.46 -7.62 -11.88
CA HIS A 284 -19.30 -6.44 -12.08
C HIS A 284 -20.77 -6.85 -12.28
N GLN A 285 -21.04 -7.88 -13.09
CA GLN A 285 -22.38 -8.41 -13.26
C GLN A 285 -22.92 -9.06 -11.98
N TRP A 286 -22.13 -9.90 -11.32
CA TRP A 286 -22.50 -10.64 -10.11
C TRP A 286 -22.87 -9.71 -8.95
N THR A 287 -22.20 -8.56 -8.86
CA THR A 287 -22.48 -7.54 -7.84
C THR A 287 -23.52 -6.52 -8.26
N ASN A 288 -24.26 -6.74 -9.36
CA ASN A 288 -25.23 -5.78 -9.92
C ASN A 288 -24.63 -4.40 -10.19
N GLY A 289 -23.38 -4.38 -10.64
CA GLY A 289 -22.59 -3.20 -10.94
C GLY A 289 -22.14 -2.42 -9.70
N ASN A 290 -22.13 -3.02 -8.51
CA ASN A 290 -21.68 -2.35 -7.29
C ASN A 290 -20.16 -2.39 -7.09
N LEU A 291 -19.48 -3.37 -7.71
CA LEU A 291 -18.04 -3.54 -7.62
C LEU A 291 -17.44 -3.70 -9.01
N LEU A 292 -16.40 -2.93 -9.30
CA LEU A 292 -15.60 -3.05 -10.50
C LEU A 292 -14.14 -3.23 -10.10
N VAL A 293 -13.51 -4.30 -10.58
CA VAL A 293 -12.08 -4.50 -10.42
C VAL A 293 -11.36 -3.60 -11.43
N THR A 294 -10.45 -2.75 -10.99
CA THR A 294 -9.74 -1.78 -11.84
C THR A 294 -8.26 -2.10 -12.04
N GLN A 295 -7.72 -3.01 -11.23
CA GLN A 295 -6.34 -3.46 -11.35
C GLN A 295 -6.24 -4.96 -11.09
N LEU A 296 -5.57 -5.66 -12.01
CA LEU A 296 -5.19 -7.08 -11.91
C LEU A 296 -3.77 -7.23 -12.45
N GLU A 297 -2.84 -7.66 -11.59
CA GLU A 297 -1.44 -7.85 -11.95
C GLU A 297 -0.95 -9.19 -11.38
N GLY A 298 0.08 -9.79 -11.96
CA GLY A 298 0.57 -11.06 -11.43
C GLY A 298 1.49 -11.81 -12.38
N VAL A 299 1.59 -13.12 -12.17
CA VAL A 299 2.40 -14.02 -13.00
C VAL A 299 1.50 -15.18 -13.43
N ASP A 300 1.36 -15.37 -14.74
CA ASP A 300 0.41 -16.32 -15.32
C ASP A 300 -1.00 -16.12 -14.72
N LEU A 301 -1.64 -17.21 -14.29
CA LEU A 301 -2.96 -17.17 -13.67
C LEU A 301 -2.95 -16.77 -12.19
N LYS A 302 -1.79 -16.53 -11.56
CA LYS A 302 -1.70 -16.08 -10.17
C LYS A 302 -1.73 -14.57 -10.09
N ILE A 303 -2.78 -14.03 -9.46
CA ILE A 303 -3.09 -12.60 -9.45
C ILE A 303 -2.86 -12.00 -8.05
N THR A 304 -2.34 -10.77 -8.01
CA THR A 304 -2.09 -9.94 -6.83
C THR A 304 -2.30 -8.45 -7.20
N ASN A 305 -2.07 -7.52 -6.27
CA ASN A 305 -2.16 -6.07 -6.44
C ASN A 305 -3.52 -5.66 -7.00
N VAL A 306 -4.57 -6.20 -6.37
CA VAL A 306 -5.94 -5.98 -6.81
C VAL A 306 -6.43 -4.61 -6.33
N ALA A 307 -6.96 -3.80 -7.24
CA ALA A 307 -7.68 -2.57 -6.92
C ALA A 307 -9.13 -2.67 -7.40
N VAL A 308 -10.03 -2.03 -6.65
CA VAL A 308 -11.47 -2.02 -6.94
C VAL A 308 -12.03 -0.63 -6.79
N VAL A 309 -13.10 -0.36 -7.53
CA VAL A 309 -13.98 0.79 -7.34
C VAL A 309 -15.36 0.26 -6.98
N THR A 310 -16.00 0.91 -6.01
CA THR A 310 -17.37 0.62 -5.61
C THR A 310 -18.26 1.80 -5.93
N LYS A 311 -19.53 1.57 -6.28
CA LYS A 311 -20.49 2.67 -6.37
C LYS A 311 -20.57 3.39 -5.03
N SER A 312 -20.37 4.70 -5.04
CA SER A 312 -20.67 5.55 -3.89
C SER A 312 -22.16 5.44 -3.58
N LYS A 313 -22.51 5.19 -2.32
CA LYS A 313 -23.89 5.38 -1.84
C LYS A 313 -24.19 6.87 -1.70
#